data_AF-A0A919PG82-F1
#
_entry.id   AF-A0A919PG82-F1
#
_cell.length_a   1.000
_cell.length_b   1.000
_cell.length_c   1.000
_cell.angle_alpha   90.00
_cell.angle_beta   90.00
_cell.angle_gamma   90.00
#
_symmetry.space_group_name_H-M   'P 1'
#
loop_
_entity.id
_entity.type
_entity.pdbx_description
1 polymer ?
#
loop_
_entity_poly.entity_id
_entity_poly.type
_entity_poly.pdbx_seq_one_letter_code
_entity_poly.pdbx_strand_id
1 'polypeptide(L)'
;MLAVAAAALTHLCVAFLPLVDVWAAHRPGSDVGAVRIAAWAVLATTVVTAWVVFAGWSRRARSNLVAFGIRTTSKLPLMDVAVGSVGRAPALRRRMNTLTWLWWLSLLLALAAVGLGVLAGLDNLREIDDVRERVAAGGTVDRALVSHLFGRQLLLRLPGAALGIAAAAFALVLIARVTSAQYGRVARIRGAAASRATLQALRAGDEDWTVVLPLSVGGTIRE
;
A
#
# COMPACT_ATOMS: atom_id res chain seq x y z
N MET A 1 -3.28 5.99 -0.80
CA MET A 1 -3.29 5.41 0.56
C MET A 1 -4.46 4.46 0.74
N LEU A 2 -5.71 4.92 0.63
CA LEU A 2 -6.90 4.06 0.73
C LEU A 2 -6.87 2.83 -0.20
N ALA A 3 -6.49 2.98 -1.47
CA ALA A 3 -6.39 1.85 -2.39
C ALA A 3 -5.33 0.80 -1.97
N VAL A 4 -4.20 1.25 -1.41
CA VAL A 4 -3.13 0.35 -0.93
C VAL A 4 -3.55 -0.35 0.36
N ALA A 5 -4.22 0.36 1.27
CA ALA A 5 -4.80 -0.22 2.47
C ALA A 5 -5.91 -1.23 2.14
N ALA A 6 -6.77 -0.91 1.17
CA ALA A 6 -7.80 -1.81 0.67
C ALA A 6 -7.18 -3.09 0.09
N ALA A 7 -6.16 -2.99 -0.78
CA ALA A 7 -5.49 -4.18 -1.29
C ALA A 7 -4.82 -5.03 -0.20
N ALA A 8 -4.27 -4.41 0.85
CA ALA A 8 -3.71 -5.13 1.99
C ALA A 8 -4.79 -5.92 2.75
N LEU A 9 -5.94 -5.29 2.99
CA LEU A 9 -7.10 -5.93 3.62
C LEU A 9 -7.66 -7.05 2.75
N THR A 10 -7.75 -6.85 1.43
CA THR A 10 -8.21 -7.91 0.52
C THR A 10 -7.21 -9.06 0.46
N HIS A 11 -5.90 -8.81 0.57
CA HIS A 11 -4.90 -9.87 0.72
C HIS A 11 -5.05 -10.67 2.02
N LEU A 12 -5.45 -10.04 3.12
CA LEU A 12 -5.81 -10.75 4.34
C LEU A 12 -7.02 -11.68 4.10
N CYS A 13 -8.02 -11.22 3.36
CA CYS A 13 -9.19 -12.04 3.00
C CYS A 13 -8.82 -13.28 2.16
N VAL A 14 -7.71 -13.27 1.41
CA VAL A 14 -7.24 -14.44 0.61
C VAL A 14 -6.92 -15.65 1.49
N ALA A 15 -6.35 -15.40 2.68
CA ALA A 15 -6.05 -16.48 3.62
C ALA A 15 -7.32 -17.22 4.05
N PHE A 16 -8.47 -16.52 4.05
CA PHE A 16 -9.76 -17.04 4.48
C PHE A 16 -10.66 -17.54 3.33
N LEU A 17 -10.22 -17.46 2.06
CA LEU A 17 -10.96 -18.05 0.92
C LEU A 17 -11.36 -19.52 1.15
N PRO A 18 -10.52 -20.39 1.74
CA PRO A 18 -10.92 -21.77 1.99
C PRO A 18 -12.16 -21.86 2.92
N LEU A 19 -12.34 -20.92 3.85
CA LEU A 19 -13.53 -20.88 4.72
C LEU A 19 -14.79 -20.42 3.98
N VAL A 20 -14.64 -19.53 3.00
CA VAL A 20 -15.74 -19.08 2.14
C VAL A 20 -16.27 -20.25 1.31
N ASP A 21 -15.39 -21.11 0.80
CA ASP A 21 -15.78 -22.31 0.07
C ASP A 21 -16.59 -23.28 0.94
N VAL A 22 -16.14 -23.52 2.18
CA VAL A 22 -16.86 -24.38 3.14
C VAL A 22 -18.22 -23.80 3.46
N TRP A 23 -18.30 -22.49 3.72
CA TRP A 23 -19.56 -21.81 3.98
C TRP A 23 -20.53 -21.90 2.78
N ALA A 24 -20.03 -21.70 1.56
CA ALA A 24 -20.83 -21.78 0.35
C ALA A 24 -21.35 -23.21 0.15
N ALA A 25 -20.54 -24.23 0.41
CA ALA A 25 -20.93 -25.63 0.29
C ALA A 25 -22.04 -26.04 1.30
N HIS A 26 -22.15 -25.34 2.42
CA HIS A 26 -23.21 -25.57 3.43
C HIS A 26 -24.49 -24.76 3.16
N ARG A 27 -24.51 -23.88 2.15
CA ARG A 27 -25.70 -23.11 1.81
C ARG A 27 -26.53 -23.79 0.72
N PRO A 28 -27.81 -24.09 0.97
CA PRO A 28 -28.69 -24.64 -0.06
C PRO A 28 -28.82 -23.65 -1.22
N GLY A 29 -28.63 -24.15 -2.45
CA GLY A 29 -28.72 -23.36 -3.69
C GLY A 29 -27.50 -22.49 -4.00
N SER A 30 -26.41 -22.59 -3.22
CA SER A 30 -25.19 -21.82 -3.48
C SER A 30 -24.28 -22.52 -4.50
N ASP A 31 -23.90 -21.81 -5.56
CA ASP A 31 -22.85 -22.26 -6.49
C ASP A 31 -21.46 -21.91 -5.94
N VAL A 32 -20.78 -22.90 -5.37
CA VAL A 32 -19.43 -22.78 -4.80
C VAL A 32 -18.43 -22.31 -5.86
N GLY A 33 -18.60 -22.73 -7.12
CA GLY A 33 -17.77 -22.30 -8.24
C GLY A 33 -17.92 -20.80 -8.50
N ALA A 34 -19.16 -20.31 -8.56
CA ALA A 34 -19.46 -18.90 -8.75
C ALA A 34 -18.96 -18.02 -7.60
N VAL A 35 -19.17 -18.43 -6.33
CA VAL A 35 -18.69 -17.70 -5.14
C VAL A 35 -17.16 -17.57 -5.16
N ARG A 36 -16.46 -18.65 -5.51
CA ARG A 36 -14.99 -18.66 -5.61
C ARG A 36 -14.48 -17.77 -6.73
N ILE A 37 -15.08 -17.83 -7.92
CA ILE A 37 -14.73 -16.96 -9.05
C ILE A 37 -14.95 -15.49 -8.67
N ALA A 38 -16.08 -15.17 -8.04
CA ALA A 38 -16.38 -13.82 -7.57
C ALA A 38 -15.33 -13.33 -6.56
N ALA A 39 -14.93 -14.17 -5.61
CA ALA A 39 -13.92 -13.81 -4.62
C ALA A 39 -12.54 -13.56 -5.24
N TRP A 40 -12.12 -14.37 -6.22
CA TRP A 40 -10.90 -14.13 -7.00
C TRP A 40 -10.99 -12.87 -7.85
N ALA A 41 -12.15 -12.60 -8.47
CA ALA A 41 -12.37 -11.40 -9.28
C ALA A 41 -12.28 -10.12 -8.42
N VAL A 42 -12.89 -10.11 -7.24
CA VAL A 42 -12.79 -8.99 -6.28
C VAL A 42 -11.34 -8.77 -5.85
N LEU A 43 -10.62 -9.86 -5.55
CA LEU A 43 -9.19 -9.79 -5.21
C LEU A 43 -8.38 -9.16 -6.35
N ALA A 44 -8.46 -9.74 -7.54
CA ALA A 44 -7.70 -9.30 -8.70
C ALA A 44 -7.98 -7.82 -9.01
N THR A 45 -9.26 -7.43 -8.99
CA THR A 45 -9.68 -6.05 -9.23
C THR A 45 -9.10 -5.09 -8.18
N THR A 46 -9.11 -5.47 -6.91
CA THR A 46 -8.59 -4.61 -5.84
C THR A 46 -7.07 -4.44 -5.93
N VAL A 47 -6.35 -5.52 -6.22
CA VAL A 47 -4.89 -5.51 -6.41
C VAL A 47 -4.50 -4.66 -7.62
N VAL A 48 -5.15 -4.87 -8.76
CA VAL A 48 -4.93 -4.08 -9.98
C VAL A 48 -5.23 -2.60 -9.71
N THR A 49 -6.33 -2.29 -9.05
CA THR A 49 -6.69 -0.91 -8.69
C THR A 49 -5.64 -0.27 -7.80
N ALA A 50 -5.14 -0.98 -6.78
CA ALA A 50 -4.09 -0.49 -5.90
C ALA A 50 -2.78 -0.20 -6.66
N TRP A 51 -2.39 -1.09 -7.59
CA TRP A 51 -1.22 -0.89 -8.44
C TRP A 51 -1.40 0.30 -9.38
N VAL A 52 -2.56 0.45 -10.02
CA VAL A 52 -2.86 1.61 -10.89
C VAL A 52 -2.79 2.91 -10.10
N VAL A 53 -3.39 2.97 -8.91
CA VAL A 53 -3.35 4.15 -8.04
C VAL A 53 -1.92 4.44 -7.56
N PHE A 54 -1.15 3.41 -7.21
CA PHE A 54 0.25 3.56 -6.79
C PHE A 54 1.14 4.03 -7.96
N ALA A 55 0.93 3.51 -9.16
CA ALA A 55 1.62 3.94 -10.37
C ALA A 55 1.27 5.40 -10.71
N GLY A 56 0.00 5.78 -10.64
CA GLY A 56 -0.45 7.16 -10.83
C GLY A 56 0.17 8.11 -9.81
N TRP A 57 0.17 7.73 -8.54
CA TRP A 57 0.82 8.50 -7.47
C TRP A 57 2.33 8.65 -7.70
N SER A 58 3.04 7.56 -8.03
CA SER A 58 4.50 7.60 -8.24
C SER A 58 4.88 8.45 -9.46
N ARG A 59 4.09 8.39 -10.54
CA ARG A 59 4.26 9.25 -11.72
C ARG A 59 4.06 10.72 -11.35
N ARG A 60 3.01 11.06 -10.59
CA ARG A 60 2.79 12.44 -10.08
C ARG A 60 3.93 12.90 -9.18
N ALA A 61 4.35 12.06 -8.23
CA ALA A 61 5.42 12.40 -7.30
C ALA A 61 6.76 12.63 -8.03
N ARG A 62 7.02 11.89 -9.12
CA ARG A 62 8.16 12.12 -10.01
C ARG A 62 8.04 13.45 -10.76
N SER A 63 6.89 13.77 -11.33
CA SER A 63 6.68 15.06 -12.02
C SER A 63 6.90 16.25 -11.07
N ASN A 64 6.50 16.14 -9.80
CA ASN A 64 6.78 17.16 -8.79
C ASN A 64 8.29 17.36 -8.58
N LEU A 65 9.10 16.29 -8.57
CA LEU A 65 10.55 16.41 -8.45
C LEU A 65 11.17 17.14 -9.65
N VAL A 66 10.71 16.84 -10.85
CA VAL A 66 11.14 17.53 -12.07
C VAL A 66 10.80 19.02 -11.99
N ALA A 67 9.59 19.38 -11.52
CA ALA A 67 9.20 20.77 -11.29
C ALA A 67 10.06 21.48 -10.24
N PHE A 68 10.65 20.75 -9.29
CA PHE A 68 11.64 21.27 -8.34
C PHE A 68 13.08 21.29 -8.88
N GLY A 69 13.30 21.00 -10.16
CA GLY A 69 14.63 20.94 -10.78
C GLY A 69 15.47 19.73 -10.36
N ILE A 70 14.87 18.71 -9.75
CA ILE A 70 15.57 17.50 -9.33
C ILE A 70 15.52 16.49 -10.48
N ARG A 71 16.68 16.14 -11.04
CA ARG A 71 16.79 15.08 -12.04
C ARG A 71 16.60 13.70 -11.39
N THR A 72 15.74 12.90 -11.99
CA THR A 72 15.57 11.47 -11.69
C THR A 72 16.33 10.66 -12.74
N THR A 73 17.40 9.97 -12.36
CA THR A 73 18.32 9.26 -13.27
C THR A 73 18.41 7.76 -13.00
N SER A 74 17.82 7.24 -11.92
CA SER A 74 17.98 5.83 -11.59
C SER A 74 17.03 4.92 -12.36
N LYS A 75 17.46 3.67 -12.52
CA LYS A 75 16.64 2.57 -13.08
C LYS A 75 15.50 2.17 -12.14
N LEU A 76 15.51 2.63 -10.88
CA LEU A 76 14.50 2.36 -9.87
C LEU A 76 13.72 3.66 -9.57
N PRO A 77 12.69 3.99 -10.36
CA PRO A 77 12.04 5.31 -10.33
C PRO A 77 11.47 5.67 -8.95
N LEU A 78 11.06 4.68 -8.16
CA LEU A 78 10.57 4.93 -6.80
C LEU A 78 11.68 5.36 -5.83
N MET A 79 12.92 4.87 -6.02
CA MET A 79 14.05 5.26 -5.17
C MET A 79 14.38 6.75 -5.38
N ASP A 80 14.35 7.22 -6.63
CA ASP A 80 14.54 8.63 -6.94
C ASP A 80 13.44 9.50 -6.33
N VAL A 81 12.19 9.02 -6.40
CA VAL A 81 11.04 9.69 -5.77
C VAL A 81 11.24 9.80 -4.26
N ALA A 82 11.62 8.71 -3.60
CA ALA A 82 11.82 8.64 -2.15
C ALA A 82 12.96 9.56 -1.67
N VAL A 83 14.14 9.42 -2.27
CA VAL A 83 15.36 10.13 -1.86
C VAL A 83 15.33 11.60 -2.33
N GLY A 84 14.82 11.87 -3.54
CA GLY A 84 14.73 13.21 -4.10
C GLY A 84 13.79 14.12 -3.31
N SER A 85 12.74 13.57 -2.73
CA SER A 85 11.72 14.34 -1.99
C SER A 85 12.26 14.97 -0.70
N VAL A 86 13.19 14.31 -0.01
CA VAL A 86 13.71 14.75 1.31
C VAL A 86 14.90 15.72 1.24
N GLY A 87 15.35 16.14 0.06
CA GLY A 87 16.42 17.14 -0.09
C GLY A 87 17.83 16.56 0.04
N ARG A 88 18.81 17.32 0.56
CA ARG A 88 20.24 16.92 0.63
C ARG A 88 20.69 16.31 1.96
N ALA A 89 19.82 16.28 2.99
CA ALA A 89 20.19 15.79 4.31
C ALA A 89 20.55 14.29 4.29
N PRO A 90 21.79 13.90 4.63
CA PRO A 90 22.27 12.52 4.44
C PRO A 90 21.54 11.50 5.35
N ALA A 91 21.15 11.91 6.56
CA ALA A 91 20.39 11.05 7.46
C ALA A 91 18.99 10.73 6.93
N LEU A 92 18.27 11.73 6.39
CA LEU A 92 16.94 11.53 5.82
C LEU A 92 16.98 10.70 4.54
N ARG A 93 18.00 10.90 3.70
CA ARG A 93 18.22 10.08 2.49
C ARG A 93 18.46 8.62 2.84
N ARG A 94 19.31 8.34 3.83
CA ARG A 94 19.55 6.96 4.32
C ARG A 94 18.25 6.31 4.82
N ARG A 95 17.47 7.02 5.64
CA ARG A 95 16.16 6.53 6.13
C ARG A 95 15.19 6.22 4.99
N MET A 96 15.07 7.11 4.00
CA MET A 96 14.20 6.89 2.83
C MET A 96 14.67 5.72 1.96
N ASN A 97 15.98 5.56 1.79
CA ASN A 97 16.56 4.43 1.08
C ASN A 97 16.24 3.11 1.79
N THR A 98 16.49 3.02 3.11
CA THR A 98 16.15 1.84 3.92
C THR A 98 14.66 1.51 3.83
N LEU A 99 13.79 2.52 3.98
CA LEU A 99 12.34 2.32 3.89
C LEU A 99 11.90 1.79 2.50
N THR A 100 12.51 2.31 1.43
CA THR A 100 12.22 1.86 0.06
C THR A 100 12.66 0.41 -0.16
N TRP A 101 13.81 0.02 0.38
CA TRP A 101 14.29 -1.36 0.35
C TRP A 101 13.44 -2.30 1.19
N LEU A 102 13.05 -1.90 2.41
CA LEU A 102 12.14 -2.68 3.25
C LEU A 102 10.80 -2.91 2.56
N TRP A 103 10.27 -1.90 1.87
CA TRP A 103 9.08 -2.05 1.05
C TRP A 103 9.27 -3.06 -0.09
N TRP A 104 10.35 -2.95 -0.87
CA TRP A 104 10.63 -3.90 -1.95
C TRP A 104 10.81 -5.33 -1.44
N LEU A 105 11.59 -5.51 -0.37
CA LEU A 105 11.89 -6.81 0.20
C LEU A 105 10.64 -7.47 0.79
N SER A 106 9.82 -6.71 1.54
CA SER A 106 8.54 -7.21 2.04
C SER A 106 7.57 -7.57 0.92
N LEU A 107 7.50 -6.77 -0.15
CA LEU A 107 6.69 -7.09 -1.33
C LEU A 107 7.16 -8.39 -2.01
N LEU A 108 8.46 -8.53 -2.25
CA LEU A 108 9.03 -9.73 -2.87
C LEU A 108 8.81 -10.98 -2.00
N LEU A 109 9.02 -10.86 -0.69
CA LEU A 109 8.74 -11.96 0.24
C LEU A 109 7.25 -12.30 0.28
N ALA A 110 6.35 -11.31 0.25
CA ALA A 110 4.92 -11.56 0.18
C ALA A 110 4.53 -12.30 -1.10
N LEU A 111 5.03 -11.87 -2.26
CA LEU A 111 4.78 -12.53 -3.54
C LEU A 111 5.35 -13.95 -3.57
N ALA A 112 6.56 -14.16 -3.04
CA ALA A 112 7.17 -15.48 -2.94
C ALA A 112 6.37 -16.39 -2.01
N ALA A 113 5.95 -15.91 -0.84
CA ALA A 113 5.15 -16.67 0.12
C ALA A 113 3.76 -17.02 -0.46
N VAL A 114 3.12 -16.10 -1.19
CA VAL A 114 1.86 -16.38 -1.90
C VAL A 114 2.09 -17.44 -2.99
N GLY A 115 3.16 -17.31 -3.78
CA GLY A 115 3.51 -18.28 -4.83
C GLY A 115 3.77 -19.68 -4.25
N LEU A 116 4.58 -19.78 -3.19
CA LEU A 116 4.85 -21.03 -2.49
C LEU A 116 3.59 -21.61 -1.84
N GLY A 117 2.74 -20.77 -1.24
CA GLY A 117 1.48 -21.20 -0.65
C GLY A 117 0.49 -21.73 -1.68
N VAL A 118 0.46 -21.14 -2.88
CA VAL A 118 -0.33 -21.65 -4.01
C VAL A 118 0.24 -22.98 -4.50
N LEU A 119 1.56 -23.07 -4.73
CA LEU A 119 2.23 -24.30 -5.18
C LEU A 119 2.05 -25.45 -4.20
N ALA A 120 2.30 -25.24 -2.91
CA ALA A 120 2.07 -26.24 -1.86
C ALA A 120 0.59 -26.59 -1.68
N GLY A 121 -0.32 -25.69 -2.07
CA GLY A 121 -1.75 -25.94 -2.12
C GLY A 121 -2.19 -26.83 -3.28
N LEU A 122 -1.38 -26.96 -4.35
CA LEU A 122 -1.69 -27.80 -5.50
C LEU A 122 -1.69 -29.29 -5.15
N ASP A 123 -0.81 -29.71 -4.24
CA ASP A 123 -0.67 -31.12 -3.83
C ASP A 123 -1.97 -31.68 -3.23
N ASN A 124 -2.78 -30.83 -2.60
CA ASN A 124 -4.03 -31.22 -1.95
C ASN A 124 -5.28 -30.92 -2.79
N LEU A 125 -5.14 -30.43 -4.04
CA LEU A 125 -6.31 -30.01 -4.84
C LEU A 125 -7.28 -31.16 -5.09
N ARG A 126 -6.78 -32.36 -5.40
CA ARG A 126 -7.61 -33.53 -5.63
C ARG A 126 -8.42 -33.91 -4.40
N GLU A 127 -7.79 -34.01 -3.24
CA GLU A 127 -8.46 -34.37 -1.98
C GLU A 127 -9.49 -33.31 -1.55
N ILE A 128 -9.18 -32.02 -1.79
CA ILE A 128 -10.11 -30.92 -1.52
C ILE A 128 -11.29 -30.96 -2.48
N ASP A 129 -11.07 -31.24 -3.76
CA ASP A 129 -12.14 -31.34 -4.75
C ASP A 129 -13.02 -32.57 -4.52
N ASP A 130 -12.45 -33.71 -4.13
CA ASP A 130 -13.21 -34.91 -3.72
C ASP A 130 -14.10 -34.64 -2.49
N VAL A 131 -13.56 -33.94 -1.48
CA VAL A 131 -14.34 -33.50 -0.31
C VAL A 131 -15.47 -32.57 -0.73
N ARG A 132 -15.20 -31.61 -1.63
CA ARG A 132 -16.22 -30.66 -2.12
C ARG A 132 -17.32 -31.37 -2.89
N GLU A 133 -16.97 -32.32 -3.76
CA GLU A 133 -17.93 -33.10 -4.54
C GLU A 133 -18.84 -33.93 -3.63
N ARG A 134 -18.27 -34.57 -2.60
CA ARG A 134 -19.06 -35.30 -1.58
C ARG A 134 -20.00 -34.39 -0.80
N VAL A 135 -19.55 -33.21 -0.37
CA VAL A 135 -20.42 -32.25 0.32
C VAL A 135 -21.53 -31.76 -0.61
N ALA A 136 -21.22 -31.45 -1.88
CA ALA A 136 -22.21 -31.00 -2.86
C ALA A 136 -23.26 -32.08 -3.18
N ALA A 137 -22.87 -33.36 -3.18
CA ALA A 137 -23.77 -34.49 -3.32
C ALA A 137 -24.62 -34.79 -2.07
N GLY A 138 -24.50 -33.99 -0.99
CA GLY A 138 -25.19 -34.23 0.28
C GLY A 138 -24.61 -35.39 1.09
N GLY A 139 -23.42 -35.87 0.73
CA GLY A 139 -22.71 -36.93 1.44
C GLY A 139 -22.14 -36.47 2.77
N THR A 140 -21.88 -37.43 3.66
CA THR A 140 -21.19 -37.16 4.92
C THR A 140 -19.68 -37.09 4.67
N VAL A 141 -19.03 -36.06 5.24
CA VAL A 141 -17.57 -35.92 5.20
C VAL A 141 -17.03 -35.90 6.61
N ASP A 142 -15.92 -36.60 6.83
CA ASP A 142 -15.21 -36.57 8.11
C ASP A 142 -14.75 -35.15 8.44
N ARG A 143 -15.24 -34.63 9.57
CA ARG A 143 -14.90 -33.31 10.09
C ARG A 143 -13.40 -33.17 10.37
N ALA A 144 -12.73 -34.26 10.79
CA ALA A 144 -11.30 -34.24 11.05
C ALA A 144 -10.49 -34.02 9.76
N LEU A 145 -10.87 -34.70 8.68
CA LEU A 145 -10.28 -34.53 7.35
C LEU A 145 -10.48 -33.11 6.81
N VAL A 146 -11.71 -32.57 6.89
CA VAL A 146 -12.01 -31.19 6.46
C VAL A 146 -11.17 -30.18 7.27
N SER A 147 -11.16 -30.32 8.60
CA SER A 147 -10.33 -29.47 9.47
C SER A 147 -8.86 -29.50 9.09
N HIS A 148 -8.32 -30.69 8.80
CA HIS A 148 -6.93 -30.87 8.40
C HIS A 148 -6.61 -30.20 7.06
N LEU A 149 -7.40 -30.48 6.01
CA LEU A 149 -7.16 -29.96 4.66
C LEU A 149 -7.29 -28.44 4.59
N PHE A 150 -8.35 -27.89 5.19
CA PHE A 150 -8.62 -26.45 5.18
C PHE A 150 -7.72 -25.69 6.17
N GLY A 151 -7.41 -26.30 7.32
CA GLY A 151 -6.44 -25.76 8.28
C GLY A 151 -5.03 -25.66 7.68
N ARG A 152 -4.60 -26.68 6.93
CA ARG A 152 -3.31 -26.67 6.22
C ARG A 152 -3.28 -25.59 5.12
N GLN A 153 -4.35 -25.43 4.33
CA GLN A 153 -4.48 -24.35 3.35
C GLN A 153 -4.37 -22.97 4.01
N LEU A 154 -5.01 -22.77 5.16
CA LEU A 154 -4.93 -21.52 5.91
C LEU A 154 -3.50 -21.25 6.39
N LEU A 155 -2.85 -22.24 7.02
CA LEU A 155 -1.48 -22.13 7.52
C LEU A 155 -0.47 -21.81 6.41
N LEU A 156 -0.65 -22.35 5.21
CA LEU A 156 0.21 -22.07 4.06
C LEU A 156 0.05 -20.64 3.53
N ARG A 157 -1.13 -20.03 3.69
CA ARG A 157 -1.44 -18.69 3.15
C ARG A 157 -1.21 -17.55 4.14
N LEU A 158 -1.29 -17.83 5.45
CA LEU A 158 -1.14 -16.83 6.52
C LEU A 158 0.19 -16.06 6.46
N PRO A 159 1.36 -16.69 6.26
CA PRO A 159 2.63 -15.97 6.17
C PRO A 159 2.64 -14.96 5.02
N GLY A 160 2.11 -15.34 3.85
CA GLY A 160 1.99 -14.45 2.70
C GLY A 160 1.08 -13.26 2.96
N ALA A 161 -0.06 -13.48 3.62
CA ALA A 161 -0.97 -12.42 4.02
C ALA A 161 -0.32 -11.43 5.02
N ALA A 162 0.38 -11.95 6.03
CA ALA A 162 1.09 -11.12 7.01
C ALA A 162 2.20 -10.27 6.37
N LEU A 163 2.99 -10.87 5.47
CA LEU A 163 4.01 -10.16 4.71
C LEU A 163 3.39 -9.11 3.76
N GLY A 164 2.23 -9.42 3.16
CA GLY A 164 1.47 -8.47 2.35
C GLY A 164 1.01 -7.24 3.13
N ILE A 165 0.55 -7.42 4.38
CA ILE A 165 0.21 -6.32 5.28
C ILE A 165 1.45 -5.49 5.61
N ALA A 166 2.58 -6.13 5.93
CA ALA A 166 3.83 -5.43 6.19
C ALA A 166 4.27 -4.59 4.98
N ALA A 167 4.21 -5.17 3.78
CA ALA A 167 4.52 -4.46 2.54
C ALA A 167 3.60 -3.25 2.33
N ALA A 168 2.29 -3.39 2.56
CA ALA A 168 1.36 -2.28 2.48
C ALA A 168 1.64 -1.19 3.51
N ALA A 169 1.98 -1.55 4.75
CA ALA A 169 2.35 -0.59 5.78
C ALA A 169 3.58 0.23 5.38
N PHE A 170 4.64 -0.43 4.88
CA PHE A 170 5.82 0.28 4.37
C PHE A 170 5.49 1.18 3.18
N ALA A 171 4.62 0.72 2.26
CA ALA A 171 4.16 1.53 1.13
C ALA A 171 3.43 2.81 1.61
N LEU A 172 2.53 2.68 2.59
CA LEU A 172 1.78 3.80 3.16
C LEU A 172 2.71 4.81 3.85
N VAL A 173 3.67 4.34 4.64
CA VAL A 173 4.67 5.19 5.29
C VAL A 173 5.53 5.90 4.23
N LEU A 174 5.95 5.19 3.17
CA LEU A 174 6.71 5.78 2.08
C LEU A 174 5.92 6.89 1.38
N ILE A 175 4.66 6.62 1.02
CA ILE A 175 3.75 7.60 0.41
C ILE A 175 3.61 8.81 1.33
N ALA A 176 3.35 8.61 2.62
CA ALA A 176 3.19 9.68 3.59
C ALA A 176 4.43 10.58 3.64
N ARG A 177 5.61 9.98 3.81
CA ARG A 177 6.88 10.70 3.95
C ARG A 177 7.24 11.48 2.70
N VAL A 178 7.10 10.86 1.52
CA VAL A 178 7.33 11.54 0.23
C VAL A 178 6.38 12.71 0.07
N THR A 179 5.08 12.47 0.30
CA THR A 179 4.04 13.48 0.11
C THR A 179 4.23 14.67 1.05
N SER A 180 4.48 14.41 2.34
CA SER A 180 4.77 15.46 3.33
C SER A 180 6.06 16.24 3.00
N ALA A 181 7.11 15.56 2.52
CA ALA A 181 8.35 16.24 2.15
C ALA A 181 8.16 17.15 0.94
N GLN A 182 7.39 16.71 -0.06
CA GLN A 182 7.08 17.51 -1.25
C GLN A 182 6.19 18.71 -0.91
N TYR A 183 5.09 18.51 -0.16
CA TYR A 183 4.21 19.60 0.23
C TYR A 183 4.87 20.58 1.21
N GLY A 184 5.69 20.08 2.15
CA GLY A 184 6.47 20.95 3.03
C GLY A 184 7.44 21.84 2.25
N ARG A 185 7.96 21.39 1.11
CA ARG A 185 8.76 22.24 0.21
C ARG A 185 7.92 23.34 -0.44
N VAL A 186 6.73 23.01 -0.94
CA VAL A 186 5.80 24.00 -1.50
C VAL A 186 5.42 25.05 -0.45
N ALA A 187 5.13 24.62 0.78
CA ALA A 187 4.82 25.53 1.88
C ALA A 187 5.97 26.50 2.17
N ARG A 188 7.22 26.02 2.19
CA ARG A 188 8.40 26.89 2.34
C ARG A 188 8.57 27.88 1.19
N ILE A 189 8.33 27.46 -0.06
CA ILE A 189 8.41 28.35 -1.21
C ILE A 189 7.34 29.45 -1.11
N ARG A 190 6.10 29.10 -0.76
CA ARG A 190 5.02 30.07 -0.56
C ARG A 190 5.31 31.04 0.59
N GLY A 191 5.80 30.54 1.72
CA GLY A 191 6.20 31.38 2.86
C GLY A 191 7.35 32.32 2.54
N ALA A 192 8.35 31.87 1.78
CA ALA A 192 9.46 32.71 1.33
C ALA A 192 9.04 33.76 0.29
N ALA A 193 8.05 33.47 -0.55
CA ALA A 193 7.48 34.45 -1.48
C ALA A 193 6.71 35.53 -0.72
N ALA A 194 5.92 35.15 0.28
CA ALA A 194 5.20 36.08 1.14
C ALA A 194 6.17 37.01 1.89
N SER A 195 7.24 36.47 2.49
CA SER A 195 8.22 37.29 3.21
C SER A 195 8.96 38.27 2.30
N ARG A 196 9.26 37.89 1.05
CA ARG A 196 9.84 38.84 0.06
C ARG A 196 8.86 39.92 -0.34
N ALA A 197 7.59 39.61 -0.55
CA ALA A 197 6.57 40.60 -0.86
C ALA A 197 6.39 41.59 0.30
N THR A 198 6.40 41.11 1.54
CA THR A 198 6.40 41.95 2.75
C THR A 198 7.64 42.84 2.83
N LEU A 199 8.83 42.30 2.57
CA LEU A 199 10.08 43.08 2.55
C LEU A 199 10.11 44.10 1.40
N GLN A 200 9.51 43.79 0.24
CA GLN A 200 9.36 44.74 -0.86
C GLN A 200 8.38 45.85 -0.53
N ALA A 201 7.24 45.53 0.10
CA ALA A 201 6.29 46.53 0.57
C ALA A 201 6.91 47.47 1.62
N LEU A 202 7.69 46.92 2.57
CA LEU A 202 8.43 47.72 3.56
C LEU A 202 9.53 48.59 2.95
N ARG A 203 10.13 48.19 1.82
CA ARG A 203 11.12 49.01 1.10
C ARG A 203 10.49 50.04 0.17
N ALA A 204 9.24 49.85 -0.23
CA ALA A 204 8.52 50.71 -1.17
C ALA A 204 7.68 51.78 -0.49
N GLY A 205 7.44 51.68 0.82
CA GLY A 205 6.65 52.64 1.59
C GLY A 205 7.51 53.41 2.60
N ASP A 206 8.09 54.52 2.15
CA ASP A 206 8.18 55.72 2.97
C ASP A 206 6.77 56.35 2.90
N GLU A 207 6.16 56.65 4.05
CA GLU A 207 4.83 57.29 4.19
C GLU A 207 3.57 56.44 3.85
N ASP A 208 3.22 55.45 4.69
CA ASP A 208 1.91 55.39 5.38
C ASP A 208 1.73 54.05 6.14
N TRP A 209 1.50 54.15 7.45
CA TRP A 209 1.54 53.02 8.36
C TRP A 209 0.14 52.47 8.62
N THR A 210 -0.42 51.75 7.65
CA THR A 210 -1.50 50.78 7.92
C THR A 210 -1.13 49.42 7.36
N VAL A 211 -0.13 48.80 7.99
CA VAL A 211 0.21 47.39 7.73
C VAL A 211 -0.81 46.52 8.47
N VAL A 212 -1.77 45.97 7.74
CA VAL A 212 -2.60 44.87 8.22
C VAL A 212 -1.71 43.63 8.30
N LEU A 213 -1.25 43.31 9.50
CA LEU A 213 -0.50 42.08 9.78
C LEU A 213 -1.37 40.86 9.49
N PRO A 214 -0.95 39.90 8.65
CA PRO A 214 -1.55 38.58 8.66
C PRO A 214 -1.15 37.89 9.98
N LEU A 215 -2.09 37.88 10.92
CA LEU A 215 -2.06 37.06 12.14
C LEU A 215 -2.00 35.58 11.74
N SER A 216 -0.80 35.02 11.60
CA SER A 216 -0.55 33.59 11.80
C SER A 216 0.92 33.31 12.04
N VAL A 217 1.42 33.67 13.22
CA VAL A 217 2.64 33.06 13.78
C VAL A 217 2.27 32.52 15.16
N GLY A 218 1.69 31.33 15.17
CA GLY A 218 1.75 30.46 16.34
C GLY A 218 3.13 29.84 16.39
N GLY A 219 3.95 30.26 17.37
CA GLY A 219 5.21 29.60 17.74
C GLY A 219 4.97 28.12 18.10
N THR A 220 5.98 27.26 18.15
CA THR A 220 7.25 27.41 18.87
C THR A 220 8.35 26.54 18.23
N ILE A 221 9.57 27.08 18.16
CA ILE A 221 10.80 26.28 18.09
C ILE A 221 11.33 26.27 19.53
N ARG A 222 11.51 25.09 20.11
CA ARG A 222 12.43 24.87 21.23
C ARG A 222 13.47 23.85 20.79
N GLU A 223 14.70 24.19 21.11
CA GLU A 223 15.97 23.52 20.80
C GLU A 223 16.04 22.07 21.27
#